data_AF-A0A7S4D3D3-F1
#
_entry.id   AF-A0A7S4D3D3-F1
#
_cell.length_a   1.000
_cell.length_b   1.000
_cell.length_c   1.000
_cell.angle_alpha   90.00
_cell.angle_beta   90.00
_cell.angle_gamma   90.00
#
_symmetry.space_group_name_H-M   'P 1'
#
loop_
_entity.id
_entity.type
_entity.pdbx_description
1 polymer ?
#
loop_
_entity_poly.entity_id
_entity_poly.type
_entity_poly.pdbx_seq_one_letter_code
_entity_poly.pdbx_strand_id
1 'polypeptide(L)'
;GRGHGEGEKEEEEATCSPVLGILDDVKVEAAQGTITCSVCRGAESSADNVILRCSDPSCPFPPTEGWHMQCLDPPLQCLPPADWCCPECALFNPPDLSGGCIDWPLTLDT
;
A
#
# COMPACT_ATOMS: atom_id res chain seq x y z
N GLY A 1 10.46 24.67 -52.87
CA GLY A 1 11.51 23.81 -52.29
C GLY A 1 11.27 23.69 -50.80
N ARG A 2 11.41 22.46 -50.28
CA ARG A 2 11.29 22.05 -48.87
C ARG A 2 12.32 22.71 -47.94
N GLY A 3 12.03 22.68 -46.63
CA GLY A 3 12.96 22.73 -45.49
C GLY A 3 12.31 23.51 -44.33
N HIS A 4 11.66 22.91 -43.32
CA HIS A 4 12.14 22.13 -42.16
C HIS A 4 13.20 22.82 -41.30
N GLY A 5 12.86 22.96 -40.01
CA GLY A 5 13.64 23.41 -38.85
C GLY A 5 12.60 23.70 -37.75
N GLU A 6 12.22 22.73 -36.91
CA GLU A 6 12.88 22.41 -35.62
C GLU A 6 12.89 23.68 -34.74
N GLY A 7 12.15 23.82 -33.64
CA GLY A 7 11.67 22.82 -32.70
C GLY A 7 12.26 23.15 -31.33
N GLU A 8 11.79 24.22 -30.70
CA GLU A 8 12.20 24.61 -29.34
C GLU A 8 10.92 25.06 -28.65
N LYS A 9 10.25 24.15 -27.94
CA LYS A 9 9.14 24.49 -27.06
C LYS A 9 9.71 24.50 -25.66
N GLU A 10 9.85 25.72 -25.17
CA GLU A 10 10.28 26.06 -23.82
C GLU A 10 9.38 25.34 -22.81
N GLU A 11 10.01 24.48 -22.01
CA GLU A 11 9.47 23.95 -20.77
C GLU A 11 9.44 25.11 -19.77
N GLU A 12 8.31 25.81 -19.66
CA GLU A 12 8.04 26.67 -18.51
C GLU A 12 7.01 26.01 -17.59
N GLU A 13 7.62 25.36 -16.61
CA GLU A 13 7.16 24.81 -15.36
C GLU A 13 5.93 25.53 -14.78
N ALA A 14 4.92 24.74 -14.40
CA ALA A 14 3.79 25.19 -13.63
C ALA A 14 4.27 25.73 -12.27
N THR A 15 4.49 27.03 -12.20
CA THR A 15 4.71 27.75 -10.96
C THR A 15 3.45 27.66 -10.09
N CYS A 16 3.51 26.82 -9.06
CA CYS A 16 2.63 26.92 -7.91
C CYS A 16 3.42 27.59 -6.79
N SER A 17 3.20 28.88 -6.59
CA SER A 17 3.52 29.59 -5.35
C SER A 17 2.62 30.83 -5.26
N PRO A 18 2.28 31.35 -4.06
CA PRO A 18 2.52 30.84 -2.71
C PRO A 18 1.25 30.87 -1.81
N VAL A 19 1.24 30.15 -0.69
CA VAL A 19 0.53 30.61 0.52
C VAL A 19 1.48 30.56 1.71
N LEU A 20 1.53 31.69 2.39
CA LEU A 20 2.31 32.02 3.57
C LEU A 20 2.00 31.13 4.78
N GLY A 21 3.01 30.94 5.63
CA GLY A 21 2.83 31.06 7.08
C GLY A 21 3.12 29.80 7.89
N ILE A 22 4.33 29.77 8.46
CA ILE A 22 4.71 29.23 9.77
C ILE A 22 4.00 27.97 10.28
N LEU A 23 4.72 26.84 10.26
CA LEU A 23 4.77 25.93 11.40
C LEU A 23 6.24 25.57 11.64
N ASP A 24 6.68 25.91 12.84
CA ASP A 24 7.90 25.45 13.52
C ASP A 24 8.15 23.95 13.28
N ASP A 25 9.42 23.59 13.08
CA ASP A 25 10.05 22.26 13.21
C ASP A 25 9.09 21.07 13.46
N VAL A 26 8.31 20.67 12.45
CA VAL A 26 7.86 19.29 12.36
C VAL A 26 8.84 18.62 11.43
N LYS A 27 9.78 17.92 12.04
CA LYS A 27 10.54 16.87 11.40
C LYS A 27 9.54 16.00 10.64
N VAL A 28 9.43 16.21 9.33
CA VAL A 28 8.85 15.23 8.43
C VAL A 28 9.81 14.06 8.47
N GLU A 29 9.66 13.23 9.50
CA GLU A 29 10.20 11.88 9.50
C GLU A 29 9.42 11.17 8.40
N ALA A 30 9.95 11.34 7.20
CA ALA A 30 9.77 10.47 6.07
C ALA A 30 10.13 9.05 6.52
N ALA A 31 9.24 8.40 7.26
CA ALA A 31 9.13 6.96 7.22
C ALA A 31 8.54 6.61 5.84
N GLN A 32 9.24 6.98 4.77
CA GLN A 32 9.10 6.43 3.43
C GLN A 32 9.75 5.03 3.48
N GLY A 33 9.30 4.22 4.43
CA GLY A 33 9.70 2.84 4.54
C GLY A 33 9.03 2.09 3.42
N THR A 34 9.82 1.49 2.55
CA THR A 34 9.28 0.54 1.57
C THR A 34 8.58 -0.58 2.34
N ILE A 35 7.36 -0.93 1.94
CA ILE A 35 6.64 -2.01 2.62
C ILE A 35 7.34 -3.32 2.27
N THR A 36 7.77 -4.08 3.27
CA THR A 36 8.44 -5.37 3.10
C THR A 36 7.52 -6.50 3.48
N CYS A 37 7.56 -7.57 2.70
CA CYS A 37 6.82 -8.79 3.01
C CYS A 37 7.38 -9.48 4.25
N SER A 38 6.54 -9.78 5.23
CA SER A 38 6.96 -10.45 6.46
C SER A 38 7.50 -11.87 6.21
N VAL A 39 6.99 -12.52 5.16
CA VAL A 39 7.31 -13.91 4.80
C VAL A 39 8.62 -14.02 4.03
N CYS A 40 8.75 -13.31 2.90
CA CYS A 40 9.93 -13.42 2.03
C CYS A 40 10.97 -12.30 2.23
N ARG A 41 10.64 -11.28 3.04
CA ARG A 41 11.47 -10.08 3.30
C ARG A 41 11.75 -9.20 2.08
N GLY A 42 11.14 -9.50 0.93
CA GLY A 42 11.21 -8.68 -0.28
C GLY A 42 10.27 -7.47 -0.23
N ALA A 43 10.68 -6.36 -0.82
CA ALA A 43 9.87 -5.15 -1.04
C ALA A 43 9.36 -5.02 -2.48
N GLU A 44 9.72 -5.96 -3.34
CA GLU A 44 9.36 -6.01 -4.75
C GLU A 44 7.89 -6.38 -4.92
N SER A 45 7.10 -5.56 -5.62
CA SER A 45 5.69 -5.85 -5.91
C SER A 45 5.45 -5.88 -7.42
N SER A 46 4.74 -6.91 -7.90
CA SER A 46 4.33 -7.07 -9.30
C SER A 46 2.80 -7.05 -9.42
N ALA A 47 2.26 -6.91 -10.63
CA ALA A 47 0.82 -6.80 -10.86
C ALA A 47 0.00 -8.00 -10.33
N ASP A 48 0.56 -9.20 -10.37
CA ASP A 48 -0.02 -10.45 -9.88
C ASP A 48 0.43 -10.84 -8.45
N ASN A 49 1.42 -10.13 -7.89
CA ASN A 49 1.98 -10.41 -6.57
C ASN A 49 2.27 -9.10 -5.83
N VAL A 50 1.21 -8.33 -5.55
CA VAL A 50 1.35 -7.08 -4.80
C VAL A 50 1.57 -7.36 -3.32
N ILE A 51 2.16 -6.39 -2.62
CA ILE A 51 2.28 -6.41 -1.17
C ILE A 51 1.03 -5.77 -0.57
N LEU A 52 0.31 -6.56 0.22
CA LEU A 52 -0.88 -6.17 0.94
C LEU A 52 -0.51 -5.69 2.33
N ARG A 53 -1.18 -4.62 2.78
CA ARG A 53 -1.07 -4.12 4.15
C ARG A 53 -2.34 -4.45 4.90
N CYS A 54 -2.20 -4.83 6.17
CA CYS A 54 -3.35 -5.02 7.04
C CYS A 54 -4.12 -3.70 7.18
N SER A 55 -5.44 -3.75 7.03
CA SER A 55 -6.30 -2.57 7.20
C SER A 55 -6.67 -2.31 8.66
N ASP A 56 -6.42 -3.27 9.56
CA ASP A 56 -6.76 -3.11 10.97
C ASP A 56 -5.83 -2.07 11.64
N PRO A 57 -6.38 -1.01 12.25
CA PRO A 57 -5.57 0.01 12.93
C PRO A 57 -4.99 -0.47 14.27
N SER A 58 -5.50 -1.56 14.83
CA SER A 58 -4.99 -2.18 16.06
C SER A 58 -3.96 -3.29 15.76
N CYS A 59 -3.59 -3.45 14.49
CA CYS A 59 -2.62 -4.42 14.04
C CYS A 59 -1.29 -4.21 14.76
N PRO A 60 -0.74 -5.23 15.44
CA PRO A 60 0.49 -5.09 16.22
C PRO A 60 1.74 -4.90 15.34
N PHE A 61 1.62 -5.12 14.03
CA PHE A 61 2.71 -5.01 13.08
C PHE A 61 3.01 -3.57 12.69
N PRO A 62 4.27 -3.24 12.37
CA PRO A 62 4.65 -1.91 11.93
C PRO A 62 4.02 -1.56 10.57
N PRO A 63 3.84 -0.27 10.25
CA PRO A 63 3.21 0.18 8.99
C PRO A 63 4.03 -0.15 7.73
N THR A 64 5.28 -0.58 7.90
CA THR A 64 6.19 -1.04 6.85
C THR A 64 6.13 -2.55 6.64
N GLU A 65 5.30 -3.27 7.40
CA GLU A 65 5.07 -4.70 7.24
C GLU A 65 3.90 -4.94 6.28
N GLY A 66 4.08 -5.88 5.36
CA GLY A 66 3.03 -6.34 4.47
C GLY A 66 3.18 -7.81 4.12
N TRP A 67 2.32 -8.29 3.22
CA TRP A 67 2.32 -9.66 2.75
C TRP A 67 2.08 -9.71 1.26
N HIS A 68 2.98 -10.35 0.53
CA HIS A 68 2.73 -10.69 -0.86
C HIS A 68 1.52 -11.60 -0.99
N MET A 69 0.69 -11.35 -2.00
CA MET A 69 -0.43 -12.22 -2.34
C MET A 69 -0.03 -13.70 -2.43
N GLN A 70 1.12 -13.99 -3.03
CA GLN A 70 1.59 -15.37 -3.21
C GLN A 70 2.39 -15.93 -2.02
N CYS A 71 2.81 -15.09 -1.08
CA CYS A 71 3.44 -15.54 0.15
C CYS A 71 2.45 -15.80 1.29
N LEU A 72 1.18 -15.45 1.10
CA LEU A 72 0.11 -15.86 1.99
C LEU A 72 -0.17 -17.36 1.84
N ASP A 73 -0.67 -17.97 2.91
CA ASP A 73 -1.11 -19.36 2.94
C ASP A 73 -2.60 -19.38 3.32
N PRO A 74 -3.52 -19.70 2.38
CA PRO A 74 -3.28 -19.97 0.96
C PRO A 74 -2.93 -18.71 0.13
N PRO A 75 -2.22 -18.85 -1.00
CA PRO A 75 -1.89 -17.72 -1.86
C PRO A 75 -3.14 -17.14 -2.52
N LEU A 76 -3.23 -15.81 -2.53
CA LEU A 76 -4.37 -15.09 -3.12
C LEU A 76 -4.25 -15.04 -4.64
N GLN A 77 -5.35 -15.35 -5.32
CA GLN A 77 -5.44 -15.27 -6.78
C GLN A 77 -5.93 -13.90 -7.27
N CYS A 78 -6.50 -13.09 -6.37
CA CYS A 78 -7.10 -11.79 -6.66
C CYS A 78 -6.86 -10.83 -5.50
N LEU A 79 -6.78 -9.53 -5.82
CA LEU A 79 -6.63 -8.48 -4.81
C LEU A 79 -7.80 -8.57 -3.81
N PRO A 80 -7.51 -8.65 -2.51
CA PRO A 80 -8.56 -8.65 -1.52
C PRO A 80 -9.19 -7.25 -1.41
N PRO A 81 -10.40 -7.16 -0.84
CA PRO A 81 -11.05 -5.89 -0.55
C PRO A 81 -10.21 -5.02 0.40
N ALA A 82 -10.53 -3.72 0.43
CA ALA A 82 -9.80 -2.73 1.23
C ALA A 82 -9.83 -2.98 2.75
N ASP A 83 -10.71 -3.86 3.23
CA ASP A 83 -10.87 -4.22 4.65
C ASP A 83 -10.15 -5.55 4.99
N TRP A 84 -9.12 -5.91 4.20
CA TRP A 84 -8.35 -7.13 4.39
C TRP A 84 -7.52 -7.09 5.69
N CYS A 85 -7.56 -8.21 6.42
CA CYS A 85 -6.75 -8.43 7.61
C CYS A 85 -5.58 -9.37 7.33
N CYS A 86 -4.43 -9.14 7.96
CA CYS A 86 -3.33 -10.09 7.91
C CYS A 86 -3.74 -11.39 8.64
N PRO A 87 -3.10 -12.53 8.34
CA PRO A 87 -3.48 -13.82 8.94
C PRO A 87 -3.44 -13.80 10.47
N GLU A 88 -2.56 -13.00 11.09
CA GLU A 88 -2.53 -12.87 12.54
C GLU A 88 -3.76 -12.10 13.07
N CYS A 89 -4.10 -10.95 12.48
CA CYS A 89 -5.30 -10.20 12.87
C CYS A 89 -6.59 -10.98 12.61
N ALA A 90 -6.65 -11.77 11.54
CA ALA A 90 -7.79 -12.63 11.25
C ALA A 90 -8.01 -13.71 12.33
N LEU A 91 -6.94 -14.20 12.96
CA LEU A 91 -7.02 -15.16 14.07
C LEU A 91 -7.48 -14.52 15.39
N PHE A 92 -7.12 -13.26 15.64
CA PHE A 92 -7.39 -12.59 16.92
C PHE A 92 -8.67 -11.73 16.92
N ASN A 93 -9.12 -11.22 15.78
CA ASN A 93 -10.33 -10.41 15.65
C ASN A 93 -11.31 -11.06 14.66
N PRO A 94 -12.08 -12.08 15.09
CA PRO A 94 -13.08 -12.68 14.23
C PRO A 94 -14.21 -11.67 13.92
N PRO A 95 -14.78 -11.72 12.70
CA PRO A 95 -15.73 -10.71 12.20
C PRO A 95 -17.05 -10.62 12.99
N ASP A 96 -17.33 -11.56 13.91
CA ASP A 96 -18.57 -11.65 14.69
C ASP A 96 -18.65 -10.65 15.85
N LEU A 97 -17.53 -10.10 16.35
CA LEU A 97 -17.54 -9.37 17.63
C LEU A 97 -17.40 -7.84 17.52
N SER A 98 -17.02 -7.29 16.37
CA SER A 98 -16.56 -5.88 16.33
C SER A 98 -16.84 -5.10 15.04
N GLY A 99 -17.45 -5.70 14.01
CA GLY A 99 -17.68 -4.98 12.74
C GLY A 99 -16.38 -4.54 12.07
N GLY A 100 -15.30 -5.30 12.26
CA GLY A 100 -13.98 -5.04 11.72
C GLY A 100 -13.42 -6.26 10.99
N CYS A 101 -12.82 -5.97 9.83
CA CYS A 101 -11.96 -6.79 8.97
C CYS A 101 -12.39 -8.21 8.61
N ILE A 102 -12.28 -8.51 7.32
CA ILE A 102 -12.67 -9.80 6.75
C ILE A 102 -11.43 -10.67 6.48
N ASP A 103 -11.51 -11.92 6.93
CA ASP A 103 -10.62 -12.99 6.51
C ASP A 103 -10.89 -13.30 5.02
N TRP A 104 -9.85 -13.28 4.20
CA TRP A 104 -9.95 -13.55 2.77
C TRP A 104 -8.87 -14.53 2.33
N PRO A 105 -9.20 -15.55 1.53
CA PRO A 105 -10.49 -15.81 0.90
C PRO A 105 -11.39 -16.59 1.87
N LEU A 106 -12.56 -16.06 2.20
CA LEU A 106 -13.56 -16.77 2.99
C LEU A 106 -13.77 -18.15 2.36
N THR A 107 -13.33 -19.20 3.06
CA THR A 107 -13.85 -20.54 2.81
C THR A 107 -15.29 -20.49 3.28
N LEU A 108 -16.19 -20.14 2.36
CA LEU A 108 -17.62 -20.33 2.56
C LEU A 108 -17.82 -21.85 2.61
N ASP A 109 -17.70 -22.41 3.81
CA ASP A 109 -18.00 -23.82 4.07
C ASP A 109 -19.45 -24.05 3.63
N THR A 110 -19.60 -24.94 2.65
CA THR A 110 -20.86 -25.28 1.95
C THR A 110 -21.73 -26.18 2.80
#